data_AF-A0A1H8GV27-F1
#
_entry.id   AF-A0A1H8GV27-F1
#
_cell.length_a   1.000
_cell.length_b   1.000
_cell.length_c   1.000
_cell.angle_alpha   90.00
_cell.angle_beta   90.00
_cell.angle_gamma   90.00
#
_symmetry.space_group_name_H-M   'P 1'
#
loop_
_entity.id
_entity.type
_entity.pdbx_description
1 polymer ?
#
loop_
_entity_poly.entity_id
_entity_poly.type
_entity_poly.pdbx_seq_one_letter_code
_entity_poly.pdbx_strand_id
1 'polypeptide(L)' 'MQHLGTIFLIAGVVLELVGIYLVYRGKSSSLEPIILGLLCFLVGFLAW' A
#
# COMPACT_ATOMS: atom_id res chain seq x y z
N MET A 1 10.37 16.64 5.48
CA MET A 1 10.61 15.22 5.18
C MET A 1 9.64 14.31 5.94
N GLN A 2 9.41 14.51 7.25
CA GLN A 2 8.50 13.68 8.06
C GLN A 2 7.05 13.56 7.54
N HIS A 3 6.44 14.66 7.06
CA HIS A 3 5.07 14.61 6.54
C HIS A 3 4.88 13.70 5.31
N LEU A 4 5.92 13.54 4.48
CA LEU A 4 5.86 12.66 3.32
C LEU A 4 5.90 11.18 3.74
N GLY A 5 6.69 10.84 4.77
CA GLY A 5 6.72 9.48 5.33
C GLY A 5 5.35 9.05 5.86
N THR A 6 4.68 9.94 6.60
CA THR A 6 3.30 9.68 7.09
C THR A 6 2.30 9.49 5.96
N ILE A 7 2.39 10.29 4.88
CA ILE A 7 1.51 10.16 3.70
C ILE A 7 1.73 8.81 3.01
N PHE A 8 2.99 8.39 2.84
CA PHE A 8 3.33 7.10 2.23
C PHE A 8 2.87 5.91 3.08
N LEU A 9 2.95 6.00 4.40
CA LEU A 9 2.39 4.99 5.32
C LEU A 9 0.88 4.83 5.14
N ILE A 10 0.14 5.96 5.13
CA ILE A 10 -1.32 5.94 4.94
C ILE A 10 -1.67 5.39 3.55
N ALA A 11 -0.97 5.82 2.51
CA ALA A 11 -1.17 5.34 1.15
C ALA A 11 -0.91 3.82 1.03
N GLY A 12 0.11 3.31 1.72
CA GLY A 12 0.42 1.89 1.80
C GLY A 12 -0.74 1.07 2.38
N VAL A 13 -1.29 1.51 3.52
CA VAL A 13 -2.45 0.85 4.17
C VAL A 13 -3.67 0.85 3.25
N VAL A 14 -3.96 1.97 2.56
CA VAL A 14 -5.09 2.06 1.64
C VAL A 14 -4.93 1.12 0.45
N LEU A 15 -3.72 1.06 -0.15
CA LEU A 15 -3.42 0.17 -1.27
C LEU A 15 -3.51 -1.31 -0.86
N GLU A 16 -3.07 -1.65 0.35
CA GLU A 16 -3.17 -3.00 0.89
C GLU A 16 -4.64 -3.42 1.08
N LEU A 17 -5.49 -2.54 1.62
CA LEU A 17 -6.94 -2.77 1.73
C LEU A 17 -7.61 -2.94 0.36
N VAL A 18 -7.23 -2.13 -0.63
CA VAL A 18 -7.73 -2.25 -2.01
C VAL A 18 -7.29 -3.57 -2.64
N GLY A 19 -6.05 -3.98 -2.42
CA GLY A 19 -5.53 -5.25 -2.89
C GLY A 19 -6.25 -6.44 -2.29
N ILE A 20 -6.43 -6.46 -0.97
CA ILE A 20 -7.22 -7.48 -0.26
C ILE A 20 -8.65 -7.52 -0.80
N TYR A 21 -9.30 -6.37 -0.98
CA TYR A 21 -10.64 -6.29 -1.56
C TYR A 21 -10.73 -6.88 -2.97
N LEU A 22 -9.73 -6.62 -3.82
CA LEU A 22 -9.67 -7.18 -5.17
C LEU A 22 -9.43 -8.69 -5.16
N VAL A 23 -8.61 -9.20 -4.21
CA VAL A 23 -8.41 -10.64 -3.99
C VAL A 23 -9.74 -11.30 -3.63
N TYR A 24 -10.50 -10.71 -2.70
CA TYR A 24 -11.83 -11.21 -2.34
C TYR A 24 -12.84 -11.17 -3.51
N ARG A 25 -12.67 -10.25 -4.45
CA ARG A 25 -13.46 -10.18 -5.69
C ARG A 25 -13.02 -11.17 -6.77
N GLY A 26 -11.96 -11.96 -6.53
CA GLY A 26 -11.46 -12.95 -7.48
C GLY A 26 -10.83 -12.34 -8.73
N LYS A 27 -10.42 -11.06 -8.70
CA LYS A 27 -9.73 -10.45 -9.85
C LYS A 27 -8.28 -10.94 -9.90
N SER A 28 -7.79 -11.24 -11.11
CA SER A 28 -6.42 -11.74 -11.29
C SER A 28 -5.35 -10.65 -11.01
N SER A 29 -5.66 -9.37 -11.26
CA SER A 29 -4.78 -8.20 -10.96
C SER A 29 -4.72 -7.79 -9.48
N SER A 30 -5.01 -8.69 -8.55
CA SER A 30 -5.12 -8.31 -7.13
C SER A 30 -3.78 -8.28 -6.40
N LEU A 31 -2.73 -8.88 -6.97
CA LEU A 31 -1.40 -8.91 -6.38
C LEU A 31 -0.63 -7.59 -6.58
N GLU A 32 -0.85 -6.91 -7.70
CA GLU A 32 -0.22 -5.64 -8.04
C GLU A 32 -0.45 -4.55 -6.97
N PRO A 33 -1.70 -4.25 -6.55
CA PRO A 33 -1.96 -3.26 -5.50
C PRO A 33 -1.42 -3.68 -4.12
N ILE A 34 -1.32 -4.98 -3.83
CA ILE A 34 -0.72 -5.47 -2.58
C ILE A 34 0.78 -5.17 -2.57
N ILE A 35 1.49 -5.50 -3.65
CA ILE A 35 2.93 -5.24 -3.77
C ILE A 35 3.20 -3.73 -3.72
N LEU A 36 2.41 -2.92 -4.42
CA LEU A 36 2.54 -1.46 -4.38
C LEU A 36 2.24 -0.87 -2.99
N GLY A 37 1.25 -1.40 -2.28
CA GLY A 37 0.95 -1.01 -0.90
C GLY A 37 2.11 -1.30 0.05
N LEU A 38 2.71 -2.48 -0.07
CA LEU A 38 3.84 -2.92 0.75
C LEU A 38 5.10 -2.07 0.48
N LEU A 39 5.34 -1.71 -0.79
CA LEU A 39 6.42 -0.78 -1.16
C LEU A 39 6.17 0.64 -0.63
N CYS A 40 4.93 1.16 -0.71
CA CYS A 40 4.58 2.45 -0.12
C CYS A 40 4.78 2.46 1.39
N PHE A 41 4.40 1.37 2.07
CA PHE A 41 4.57 1.23 3.50
C PHE A 41 6.06 1.23 3.89
N LEU A 42 6.89 0.48 3.14
CA LEU A 42 8.33 0.43 3.34
C LEU A 42 8.98 1.82 3.15
N VAL A 43 8.62 2.53 2.08
CA VAL A 43 9.12 3.90 1.82
C VAL A 43 8.68 4.86 2.93
N GLY A 44 7.42 4.78 3.36
CA GLY A 44 6.89 5.60 4.45
C GLY A 44 7.60 5.36 5.77
N PHE A 45 7.95 4.09 6.06
CA PHE A 45 8.72 3.70 7.24
C PHE A 45 10.18 4.20 7.20
N LEU A 46 10.85 4.09 6.03
CA LEU A 46 12.22 4.60 5.85
C LEU A 46 12.32 6.13 5.89
N ALA A 47 11.23 6.83 5.54
CA ALA A 47 11.16 8.28 5.51
C ALA A 47 10.70 8.92 6.83
N TRP A 48 10.33 8.10 7.83
CA TRP A 48 9.90 8.52 9.16
C TRP A 48 11.09 8.64 10.12
#